data_AF-A0A967WT69-F1
#
_entry.id   AF-A0A967WT69-F1
#
_cell.length_a   1.000
_cell.length_b   1.000
_cell.length_c   1.000
_cell.angle_alpha   90.00
_cell.angle_beta   90.00
_cell.angle_gamma   90.00
#
_symmetry.space_group_name_H-M   'P 1'
#
loop_
_entity.id
_entity.type
_entity.pdbx_description
1 polymer ?
#
loop_
_entity_poly.entity_id
_entity_poly.type
_entity_poly.pdbx_seq_one_letter_code
_entity_poly.pdbx_strand_id
1 'polypeptide(L)' 'GSQPQVSANGRLRLAVRDDVLGHAIALEPDLLVLSEAVVPAEGSRELAELLKFSCTLEGFFLEAHVKLQP' A
#
# COMPACT_ATOMS: atom_id res chain seq x y z
N GLY A 1 -13.46 6.79 -0.53
CA GLY A 1 -14.34 5.75 -1.11
C GLY A 1 -14.55 4.65 -0.10
N SER A 2 -15.64 3.89 -0.21
CA SER A 2 -15.82 2.64 0.53
C SER A 2 -14.80 1.60 0.09
N GLN A 3 -14.34 0.75 1.00
CA GLN A 3 -13.46 -0.37 0.63
C GLN A 3 -14.17 -1.31 -0.37
N PRO A 4 -13.45 -1.82 -1.38
CA PRO A 4 -13.98 -2.85 -2.26
C PRO A 4 -14.26 -4.13 -1.48
N GLN A 5 -15.36 -4.81 -1.79
CA GLN A 5 -15.70 -6.12 -1.22
C GLN A 5 -15.25 -7.21 -2.19
N VAL A 6 -14.40 -8.13 -1.72
CA VAL A 6 -13.80 -9.19 -2.55
C VAL A 6 -14.18 -10.54 -1.97
N SER A 7 -14.59 -11.48 -2.83
CA SER A 7 -14.80 -12.88 -2.46
C SER A 7 -14.29 -13.82 -3.56
N ALA A 8 -13.85 -15.01 -3.16
CA ALA A 8 -13.33 -16.02 -4.06
C ALA A 8 -13.90 -17.40 -3.68
N ASN A 9 -14.97 -17.81 -4.36
CA ASN A 9 -15.63 -19.11 -4.17
C ASN A 9 -15.67 -19.86 -5.50
N GLY A 10 -14.51 -20.33 -5.97
CA GLY A 10 -14.32 -20.94 -7.30
C GLY A 10 -14.24 -19.93 -8.45
N ARG A 11 -14.75 -18.70 -8.28
CA ARG A 11 -14.55 -17.54 -9.16
C ARG A 11 -14.38 -16.28 -8.31
N LEU A 12 -13.61 -15.31 -8.80
CA LEU A 12 -13.48 -14.00 -8.17
C LEU A 12 -14.78 -13.19 -8.36
N ARG A 13 -15.25 -12.55 -7.29
CA ARG A 13 -16.31 -11.53 -7.34
C ARG A 13 -15.87 -10.31 -6.55
N LEU A 14 -16.07 -9.15 -7.16
CA LEU A 14 -15.70 -7.85 -6.62
C LEU A 14 -16.93 -6.93 -6.65
N ALA A 15 -17.21 -6.24 -5.55
CA ALA A 15 -18.15 -5.14 -5.52
C ALA A 15 -17.43 -3.85 -5.14
N VAL A 16 -17.55 -2.82 -5.97
CA VAL A 16 -16.90 -1.52 -5.77
C VAL A 16 -17.92 -0.40 -6.02
N ARG A 17 -17.80 0.70 -5.28
CA ARG A 17 -18.59 1.91 -5.56
C ARG A 17 -17.97 2.62 -6.75
N ASP A 18 -18.75 2.82 -7.80
CA ASP A 18 -18.36 3.65 -8.92
C ASP A 18 -18.75 5.11 -8.59
N ASP A 19 -17.76 6.00 -8.55
CA ASP A 19 -17.99 7.40 -8.19
C ASP A 19 -18.62 8.22 -9.33
N VAL A 20 -18.56 7.75 -10.58
CA VAL A 20 -19.22 8.39 -11.73
C VAL A 20 -20.71 8.02 -11.76
N LEU A 21 -21.02 6.74 -11.55
CA LEU A 21 -22.38 6.23 -11.56
C LEU A 21 -23.09 6.41 -10.20
N GLY A 22 -22.33 6.65 -9.13
CA GLY A 22 -22.84 6.90 -7.79
C GLY A 22 -23.37 5.67 -7.05
N HIS A 23 -23.28 4.48 -7.65
CA HIS A 23 -23.76 3.21 -7.09
C HIS A 23 -22.68 2.12 -7.12
N ALA A 24 -22.96 1.00 -6.44
CA ALA A 24 -22.08 -0.16 -6.47
C ALA A 24 -22.20 -0.90 -7.82
N ILE A 25 -21.06 -1.38 -8.33
CA ILE A 25 -20.97 -2.26 -9.49
C ILE A 25 -20.36 -3.59 -9.06
N ALA A 26 -20.79 -4.67 -9.71
CA ALA A 26 -20.27 -6.02 -9.50
C ALA A 26 -19.41 -6.45 -10.69
N LEU A 27 -18.24 -7.04 -10.41
CA LEU A 27 -17.26 -7.49 -11.40
C LEU A 27 -16.87 -8.94 -11.10
N GLU A 28 -16.66 -9.74 -12.14
CA GLU A 28 -16.19 -11.13 -12.03
C GLU A 28 -14.92 -11.35 -12.87
N PRO A 29 -13.80 -10.68 -12.51
CA PRO A 29 -12.57 -10.74 -13.29
C PRO A 29 -11.89 -12.12 -13.17
N ASP A 30 -11.06 -12.46 -14.15
CA ASP A 30 -10.23 -13.68 -14.08
C ASP A 30 -8.95 -13.47 -13.25
N LEU A 31 -8.51 -12.22 -13.10
CA LEU A 31 -7.33 -11.84 -12.32
C LEU A 31 -7.60 -10.55 -11.53
N LEU A 32 -7.18 -10.53 -10.27
CA LEU A 32 -7.15 -9.33 -9.44
C LEU A 32 -5.69 -9.00 -9.08
N VAL A 33 -5.23 -7.83 -9.50
CA VAL A 33 -3.88 -7.33 -9.18
C VAL A 33 -4.01 -6.28 -8.08
N LEU A 34 -3.30 -6.48 -6.98
CA LEU A 34 -3.28 -5.56 -5.84
C LEU A 34 -2.11 -4.60 -5.96
N SER A 35 -2.41 -3.30 -5.99
CA SER A 35 -1.40 -2.25 -5.88
C SER A 35 -1.06 -2.04 -4.42
N GLU A 36 -0.20 -2.89 -3.86
CA GLU A 36 0.20 -2.81 -2.45
C GLU A 36 1.11 -1.61 -2.18
N ALA A 37 1.06 -1.11 -0.94
CA ALA A 37 1.93 -0.04 -0.49
C ALA A 37 3.36 -0.57 -0.23
N VAL A 38 4.36 0.25 -0.54
CA VAL A 38 5.73 0.01 -0.07
C VAL A 38 5.80 0.40 1.40
N VAL A 39 6.35 -0.49 2.22
CA VAL A 39 6.58 -0.28 3.66
C VAL A 39 8.04 -0.53 3.99
N PRO A 40 8.58 0.04 5.08
CA PRO A 40 9.93 -0.27 5.52
C PRO A 40 10.09 -1.77 5.82
N ALA A 41 11.28 -2.31 5.54
CA ALA A 41 11.57 -3.70 5.85
C ALA A 41 11.57 -3.93 7.37
N GLU A 42 11.22 -5.15 7.80
CA GLU A 42 11.39 -5.57 9.19
C GLU A 42 12.85 -5.37 9.62
N GLY A 43 13.08 -4.86 10.84
CA GLY A 43 14.41 -4.56 11.34
C GLY A 43 14.99 -3.21 10.88
N SER A 44 14.30 -2.44 10.03
CA SER A 44 14.85 -1.18 9.49
C SER A 44 15.15 -0.16 10.59
N ARG A 45 14.31 -0.08 11.63
CA ARG A 45 14.52 0.89 12.72
C ARG A 45 15.70 0.50 13.60
N GLU A 46 15.80 -0.77 13.93
CA GLU A 46 16.90 -1.35 14.71
C GLU A 46 18.23 -1.15 13.99
N LEU A 47 18.24 -1.32 12.67
CA LEU A 47 19.43 -1.04 11.84
C LEU A 47 19.80 0.45 11.85
N ALA A 48 18.81 1.35 11.78
CA ALA A 48 19.05 2.79 11.85
C ALA A 48 19.67 3.19 13.20
N GLU A 49 19.20 2.63 14.30
CA GLU A 49 19.76 2.86 15.64
C GLU A 49 21.21 2.39 15.75
N LEU A 50 21.50 1.17 15.26
CA LEU A 50 22.85 0.59 15.30
C LEU A 50 23.86 1.47 14.55
N LEU A 51 23.45 2.00 13.41
CA LEU A 51 24.31 2.78 12.52
C LEU A 51 24.18 4.30 12.72
N LYS A 52 23.34 4.71 13.68
CA LYS A 52 23.11 6.10 14.12
C LYS A 52 22.54 7.02 13.03
N PHE A 53 21.65 6.51 12.20
CA PHE A 53 20.83 7.33 11.30
C PHE A 53 19.40 7.48 11.84
N SER A 54 18.70 8.50 11.36
CA SER A 54 17.30 8.74 11.68
C SER A 54 16.37 8.03 10.70
N CYS A 55 15.14 7.79 11.15
CA CYS A 55 14.04 7.35 10.30
C CYS A 55 12.96 8.42 10.18
N THR A 56 12.16 8.36 9.12
CA THR A 56 10.89 9.09 9.00
C THR A 56 9.86 8.52 10.00
N LEU A 57 8.72 9.21 10.15
CA LEU A 57 7.62 8.75 11.02
C LEU A 57 7.06 7.39 10.55
N GLU A 58 7.06 7.20 9.24
CA GLU A 58 6.62 5.98 8.56
C GLU A 58 7.65 4.85 8.70
N GLY A 59 8.88 5.15 9.15
CA GLY A 59 9.93 4.18 9.44
C GLY A 59 10.93 3.95 8.30
N PHE A 60 10.90 4.75 7.24
CA PHE A 60 11.94 4.72 6.20
C PHE A 60 13.21 5.41 6.69
N PHE A 61 14.36 5.13 6.09
CA PHE A 61 15.57 5.89 6.38
C PHE A 61 15.43 7.35 5.96
N LEU A 62 15.88 8.26 6.82
CA LEU A 62 15.85 9.68 6.54
C LEU A 62 17.13 10.08 5.81
N GLU A 63 16.98 10.64 4.60
CA GLU A 63 18.08 11.23 3.85
C GLU A 63 18.68 12.44 4.60
N ALA A 64 19.97 12.69 4.43
CA ALA A 64 20.63 13.80 5.10
C ALA A 64 20.13 15.15 4.56
N HIS A 65 19.90 15.25 3.24
CA HIS A 65 19.31 16.42 2.61
C HIS A 65 18.81 16.13 1.19
N VAL A 66 17.50 16.32 0.94
CA VAL A 66 16.75 16.08 -0.32
C VAL A 66 17.49 16.37 -1.63
N LYS A 67 18.31 17.43 -1.67
CA LYS A 67 18.99 17.87 -2.91
C LYS A 67 20.50 17.72 -2.91
N LEU A 68 21.12 17.76 -1.74
CA LEU A 68 22.58 17.90 -1.64
C LEU A 68 23.21 16.54 -1.31
N GLN A 69 22.46 15.66 -0.65
CA GLN A 69 22.83 14.32 -0.23
C GLN A 69 21.55 13.46 -0.15
N PRO A 70 20.91 13.16 -1.29
CA PRO A 70 19.79 12.23 -1.34
C PRO A 70 20.24 10.80 -1.01
#